data_AF-A0A9E2D420-F1
#
_entry.id   AF-A0A9E2D420-F1
#
_cell.length_a   1.000
_cell.length_b   1.000
_cell.length_c   1.000
_cell.angle_alpha   90.00
_cell.angle_beta   90.00
_cell.angle_gamma   90.00
#
_symmetry.space_group_name_H-M   'P 1'
#
loop_
_entity.id
_entity.type
_entity.pdbx_description
1 polymer ?
#
loop_
_entity_poly.entity_id
_entity_poly.type
_entity_poly.pdbx_seq_one_letter_code
_entity_poly.pdbx_strand_id
1 'polypeptide(L)'
;MAAEEKYGFEDEYSDKGFWGKVITFARTAGREVVEKALWLYFAAQNPATPAWARSIIYGALGYFIIPLDAIADFTPLVGYTDDLGVLTAAVVTVALFINKEVKEKAARKLKEWFGN
;
A
#
# COMPACT_ATOMS: atom_id res chain seq x y z
N MET A 1 13.25 -36.81 9.05
CA MET A 1 14.02 -35.55 9.09
C MET A 1 13.33 -34.62 8.13
N ALA A 2 12.64 -33.60 8.66
CA ALA A 2 11.69 -32.77 7.95
C ALA A 2 12.38 -31.92 6.86
N ALA A 3 11.75 -31.81 5.70
CA ALA A 3 12.13 -30.89 4.65
C ALA A 3 11.84 -29.46 5.13
N GLU A 4 12.86 -28.61 5.17
CA GLU A 4 12.71 -27.17 5.37
C GLU A 4 12.16 -26.56 4.07
N GLU A 5 10.85 -26.32 4.04
CA GLU A 5 10.22 -25.47 3.03
C GLU A 5 10.55 -24.01 3.32
N LYS A 6 11.56 -23.50 2.61
CA LYS A 6 11.96 -22.10 2.63
C LYS A 6 10.97 -21.28 1.78
N TYR A 7 9.89 -20.80 2.40
CA TYR A 7 9.01 -19.80 1.80
C TYR A 7 9.73 -18.45 1.72
N GLY A 8 10.31 -18.16 0.57
CA GLY A 8 10.87 -16.85 0.23
C GLY A 8 9.74 -15.84 0.00
N PHE A 9 9.36 -15.13 1.06
CA PHE A 9 8.35 -14.05 1.06
C PHE A 9 8.91 -12.70 0.57
N GLU A 10 9.90 -12.72 -0.33
CA GLU A 10 10.70 -11.53 -0.65
C GLU A 10 10.28 -10.83 -1.95
N ASP A 11 9.34 -11.36 -2.74
CA ASP A 11 9.24 -11.00 -4.17
C ASP A 11 7.85 -10.71 -4.77
N GLU A 12 6.81 -10.36 -4.01
CA GLU A 12 5.50 -10.08 -4.61
C GLU A 12 4.96 -8.66 -4.45
N TYR A 13 5.85 -7.67 -4.46
CA TYR A 13 5.48 -6.31 -4.85
C TYR A 13 5.76 -6.09 -6.34
N SER A 14 4.71 -6.08 -7.17
CA SER A 14 4.81 -5.62 -8.56
C SER A 14 3.96 -4.37 -8.77
N ASP A 15 4.51 -3.37 -9.47
CA ASP A 15 3.77 -2.15 -9.81
C ASP A 15 2.44 -2.48 -10.48
N LYS A 16 2.41 -3.46 -11.42
CA LYS A 16 1.18 -3.86 -12.11
C LYS A 16 0.13 -4.46 -11.16
N GLY A 17 0.56 -5.31 -10.23
CA GLY A 17 -0.32 -5.91 -9.22
C GLY A 17 -0.89 -4.85 -8.26
N PHE A 18 -0.05 -3.90 -7.84
CA PHE A 18 -0.48 -2.71 -7.10
C PHE A 18 -1.58 -1.96 -7.87
N TRP A 19 -1.30 -1.57 -9.12
CA TRP A 19 -2.24 -0.76 -9.90
C TRP A 19 -3.58 -1.46 -10.13
N GLY A 20 -3.59 -2.76 -10.46
CA GLY A 20 -4.82 -3.51 -10.67
C GLY A 20 -5.69 -3.60 -9.42
N LYS A 21 -5.07 -3.87 -8.26
CA LYS A 21 -5.80 -3.99 -7.00
C LYS A 21 -6.21 -2.65 -6.41
N VAL A 22 -5.38 -1.61 -6.55
CA VAL A 22 -5.76 -0.24 -6.18
C VAL A 22 -6.98 0.21 -6.97
N ILE A 23 -7.11 -0.11 -8.26
CA ILE A 23 -8.30 0.24 -9.06
C ILE A 23 -9.55 -0.52 -8.57
N THR A 24 -9.41 -1.81 -8.26
CA THR A 24 -10.52 -2.60 -7.70
C THR A 24 -10.95 -2.09 -6.33
N PHE A 25 -9.99 -1.82 -5.43
CA PHE A 25 -10.28 -1.21 -4.14
C PHE A 25 -10.74 0.24 -4.26
N ALA A 26 -10.28 1.02 -5.23
CA ALA A 26 -10.73 2.39 -5.45
C ALA A 26 -12.24 2.50 -5.67
N ARG A 27 -12.83 1.48 -6.31
CA ARG A 27 -14.27 1.37 -6.51
C ARG A 27 -15.05 1.08 -5.21
N THR A 28 -14.39 0.56 -4.19
CA THR A 28 -15.02 0.06 -2.95
C THR A 28 -14.64 0.86 -1.69
N ALA A 29 -13.35 1.22 -1.55
CA ALA A 29 -12.73 1.87 -0.39
C ALA A 29 -12.84 3.41 -0.41
N GLY A 30 -13.23 4.00 -1.53
CA GLY A 30 -13.42 5.45 -1.66
C GLY A 30 -12.15 6.25 -1.94
N ARG A 31 -12.35 7.50 -2.38
CA ARG A 31 -11.29 8.41 -2.88
C ARG A 31 -10.17 8.66 -1.87
N GLU A 32 -10.50 8.77 -0.59
CA GLU A 32 -9.53 9.11 0.47
C GLU A 32 -8.50 7.99 0.70
N VAL A 33 -8.94 6.72 0.73
CA VAL A 33 -8.03 5.58 0.91
C VAL A 33 -7.05 5.47 -0.26
N VAL A 34 -7.55 5.67 -1.47
CA VAL A 34 -6.73 5.68 -2.69
C VAL A 34 -5.73 6.85 -2.67
N GLU A 35 -6.14 8.01 -2.17
CA GLU A 35 -5.23 9.14 -2.00
C GLU A 35 -4.06 8.81 -1.07
N LYS A 36 -4.33 8.19 0.08
CA LYS A 36 -3.28 7.78 1.02
C LYS A 36 -2.35 6.74 0.41
N ALA A 37 -2.89 5.74 -0.27
CA ALA A 37 -2.08 4.74 -0.98
C ALA A 37 -1.18 5.37 -2.05
N LEU A 38 -1.69 6.36 -2.79
CA LEU A 38 -0.91 7.10 -3.78
C LEU A 38 0.16 7.99 -3.14
N TRP A 39 -0.11 8.62 -1.99
CA TRP A 39 0.91 9.36 -1.24
C TRP A 39 2.07 8.45 -0.85
N LEU A 40 1.77 7.28 -0.28
CA LEU A 40 2.79 6.30 0.09
C LEU A 40 3.57 5.85 -1.16
N TYR A 41 2.88 5.47 -2.22
CA TYR A 41 3.50 5.03 -3.48
C TYR A 41 4.49 6.06 -4.04
N PHE A 42 4.06 7.30 -4.21
CA PHE A 42 4.93 8.35 -4.75
C PHE A 42 6.01 8.79 -3.76
N ALA A 43 5.78 8.68 -2.45
CA ALA A 43 6.83 8.89 -1.46
C ALA A 43 7.92 7.83 -1.58
N ALA A 44 7.59 6.54 -1.76
CA ALA A 44 8.60 5.49 -1.93
C ALA A 44 9.45 5.66 -3.20
N GLN A 45 8.88 6.24 -4.26
CA GLN A 45 9.62 6.54 -5.49
C GLN A 45 10.50 7.79 -5.40
N ASN A 46 10.29 8.65 -4.39
CA ASN A 46 11.10 9.85 -4.25
C ASN A 46 12.52 9.46 -3.80
N PRO A 47 13.58 9.86 -4.53
CA PRO A 47 14.96 9.54 -4.16
C PRO A 47 15.37 10.14 -2.81
N ALA A 48 14.70 11.18 -2.34
CA ALA A 48 14.92 11.78 -1.02
C ALA A 48 14.34 10.94 0.13
N THR A 49 13.52 9.92 -0.16
CA THR A 49 12.96 9.05 0.87
C THR A 49 13.98 8.01 1.31
N PRO A 50 14.34 7.97 2.61
CA PRO A 50 15.34 7.05 3.12
C PRO A 50 14.86 5.60 3.05
N ALA A 51 15.80 4.66 3.00
CA ALA A 51 15.50 3.24 2.79
C ALA A 51 14.53 2.67 3.83
N TRP A 52 14.68 3.01 5.12
CA TRP A 52 13.79 2.54 6.19
C TRP A 52 12.34 2.99 5.96
N ALA A 53 12.13 4.21 5.48
CA ALA A 53 10.80 4.74 5.21
C ALA A 53 10.18 4.05 4.00
N ARG A 54 10.99 3.76 2.96
CA ARG A 54 10.55 2.94 1.81
C ARG A 54 10.12 1.54 2.25
N SER A 55 10.85 0.90 3.15
CA SER A 55 10.48 -0.41 3.69
C SER A 55 9.11 -0.39 4.38
N ILE A 56 8.84 0.62 5.22
CA ILE A 56 7.53 0.78 5.88
C ILE A 56 6.43 1.00 4.84
N ILE A 57 6.68 1.86 3.85
CA ILE A 57 5.75 2.14 2.77
C ILE A 57 5.42 0.86 1.99
N TYR A 58 6.42 0.11 1.54
CA TYR A 58 6.20 -1.10 0.77
C TYR A 58 5.54 -2.20 1.60
N GLY A 59 5.82 -2.28 2.90
CA GLY A 59 5.10 -3.17 3.82
C GLY A 59 3.61 -2.81 3.90
N ALA A 60 3.29 -1.53 4.11
CA ALA A 60 1.91 -1.05 4.20
C ALA A 60 1.15 -1.18 2.87
N LEU A 61 1.80 -0.87 1.74
CA LEU A 61 1.23 -1.05 0.41
C LEU A 61 1.07 -2.54 0.08
N GLY A 62 2.07 -3.37 0.38
CA GLY A 62 2.01 -4.82 0.21
C GLY A 62 0.81 -5.39 0.95
N TYR A 63 0.66 -5.04 2.24
CA TYR A 63 -0.50 -5.41 3.05
C TYR A 63 -1.82 -4.94 2.42
N PHE A 64 -1.89 -3.68 1.98
CA PHE A 64 -3.07 -3.13 1.31
C PHE A 64 -3.44 -3.82 -0.01
N ILE A 65 -2.45 -4.36 -0.72
CA ILE A 65 -2.62 -5.04 -2.01
C ILE A 65 -2.84 -6.53 -1.82
N ILE A 66 -2.46 -7.16 -0.70
CA ILE A 66 -2.69 -8.60 -0.55
C ILE A 66 -4.21 -8.87 -0.64
N PRO A 67 -4.65 -9.84 -1.46
CA PRO A 67 -6.08 -10.13 -1.54
C PRO A 67 -6.54 -10.57 -0.17
N LEU A 68 -7.69 -10.05 0.32
CA LEU A 68 -8.24 -10.47 1.61
C LEU A 68 -8.34 -12.00 1.73
N ASP A 69 -8.55 -12.71 0.62
CA ASP A 69 -8.57 -14.17 0.54
C ASP A 69 -7.28 -14.83 1.07
N ALA A 70 -6.10 -14.20 0.89
CA ALA A 70 -4.83 -14.71 1.40
C ALA A 70 -4.62 -14.43 2.91
N ILE A 71 -5.29 -13.42 3.48
CA ILE A 71 -5.25 -13.16 4.94
C ILE A 71 -6.25 -14.08 5.66
N ALA A 72 -7.39 -14.37 5.04
CA ALA A 72 -8.44 -15.24 5.56
C ALA A 72 -7.97 -16.71 5.69
N ASP A 73 -7.14 -17.20 4.77
CA ASP A 73 -6.55 -18.55 4.83
C ASP A 73 -5.52 -18.73 5.96
N PHE A 74 -4.85 -17.65 6.39
CA PHE A 74 -3.82 -17.71 7.44
C PHE A 74 -4.33 -17.42 8.85
N THR A 75 -5.53 -16.86 9.01
CA THR A 75 -6.01 -16.37 10.31
C THR A 75 -7.53 -16.49 10.44
N PRO A 76 -8.07 -17.64 10.88
CA PRO A 76 -9.53 -17.85 10.99
C PRO A 76 -10.23 -17.00 12.08
N LEU A 77 -9.54 -16.07 12.75
CA LEU A 77 -10.03 -15.46 13.99
C LEU A 77 -9.49 -14.04 14.29
N VAL A 78 -9.24 -13.19 13.30
CA VAL A 78 -8.87 -11.78 13.57
C VAL A 78 -9.81 -10.83 12.83
N GLY A 79 -10.44 -9.96 13.61
CA GLY A 79 -11.52 -9.07 13.19
C GLY A 79 -11.09 -7.95 12.23
N TYR A 80 -12.03 -7.60 11.37
CA TYR A 80 -12.05 -6.66 10.23
C TYR A 80 -11.61 -5.19 10.45
N THR A 81 -10.68 -4.90 11.37
CA THR A 81 -10.46 -3.54 11.88
C THR A 81 -9.21 -2.82 11.34
N ASP A 82 -8.28 -3.45 10.61
CA ASP A 82 -6.89 -2.95 10.52
C ASP A 82 -6.40 -2.35 9.16
N ASP A 83 -7.11 -2.49 8.04
CA ASP A 83 -6.57 -2.10 6.71
C ASP A 83 -6.34 -0.59 6.54
N LEU A 84 -7.29 0.23 7.01
CA LEU A 84 -7.16 1.69 7.01
C LEU A 84 -6.24 2.16 8.15
N GLY A 85 -6.21 1.43 9.26
CA GLY A 85 -5.34 1.71 10.40
C GLY A 85 -3.88 1.63 10.00
N VAL A 86 -3.48 0.54 9.34
CA VAL A 86 -2.12 0.30 8.85
C VAL A 86 -1.70 1.35 7.82
N LEU A 87 -2.56 1.65 6.84
CA LEU A 87 -2.27 2.71 5.85
C LEU A 87 -2.12 4.09 6.52
N THR A 88 -3.01 4.42 7.44
CA THR A 88 -2.98 5.72 8.15
C THR A 88 -1.73 5.82 9.03
N ALA A 89 -1.41 4.77 9.77
CA ALA A 89 -0.20 4.69 10.58
C ALA A 89 1.07 4.84 9.73
N ALA A 90 1.12 4.20 8.56
CA ALA A 90 2.22 4.36 7.62
C ALA A 90 2.33 5.81 7.14
N VAL A 91 1.22 6.43 6.72
CA VAL A 91 1.20 7.84 6.29
C VAL A 91 1.73 8.77 7.38
N VAL A 92 1.30 8.58 8.63
CA VAL A 92 1.79 9.37 9.77
C VAL A 92 3.28 9.14 9.99
N THR A 93 3.72 7.88 9.96
CA THR A 93 5.12 7.49 10.19
C THR A 93 6.07 8.09 9.16
N VAL A 94 5.64 8.18 7.90
CA VAL A 94 6.47 8.72 6.80
C VAL A 94 6.05 10.14 6.38
N ALA A 95 5.27 10.85 7.20
CA ALA A 95 4.67 12.13 6.83
C ALA A 95 5.70 13.19 6.37
N LEU A 96 6.91 13.17 6.94
CA LEU A 96 8.01 14.06 6.56
C LEU A 96 8.48 13.89 5.10
N PHE A 97 8.21 12.73 4.49
CA PHE A 97 8.57 12.43 3.10
C PHE A 97 7.40 12.63 2.13
N ILE A 98 6.20 12.94 2.63
CA ILE A 98 5.01 13.26 1.81
C ILE A 98 5.03 14.76 1.49
N ASN A 99 5.98 15.15 0.66
CA ASN A 99 6.19 16.52 0.25
C ASN A 99 5.17 16.99 -0.83
N LYS A 100 5.28 18.25 -1.23
CA LYS A 100 4.38 18.85 -2.24
C LYS A 100 4.38 18.08 -3.56
N GLU A 101 5.54 17.64 -4.03
CA GLU A 101 5.67 16.89 -5.28
C GLU A 101 4.92 15.55 -5.22
N VAL A 102 5.04 14.83 -4.09
CA VAL A 102 4.31 13.57 -3.83
C VAL A 102 2.80 13.80 -3.89
N LYS A 103 2.31 14.83 -3.19
CA LYS A 103 0.87 15.17 -3.17
C LYS A 103 0.36 15.57 -4.55
N GLU A 104 1.14 16.31 -5.32
CA GLU A 104 0.78 16.69 -6.69
C GLU A 104 0.71 15.49 -7.64
N LYS A 105 1.67 14.55 -7.55
CA LYS A 105 1.64 13.30 -8.33
C LYS A 105 0.38 12.48 -8.00
N ALA A 106 0.07 12.35 -6.71
CA ALA A 106 -1.13 11.65 -6.26
C ALA A 106 -2.42 12.33 -6.73
N ALA A 107 -2.53 13.65 -6.59
CA ALA A 107 -3.69 14.41 -7.03
C ALA A 107 -3.94 14.29 -8.54
N ARG A 108 -2.87 14.31 -9.36
CA ARG A 108 -2.98 14.07 -10.81
C ARG A 108 -3.55 12.68 -11.10
N LYS A 109 -3.02 11.65 -10.43
CA LYS A 109 -3.48 10.27 -10.62
C LYS A 109 -4.92 10.05 -10.16
N LEU A 110 -5.31 10.64 -9.04
CA LEU A 110 -6.70 10.63 -8.57
C LEU A 110 -7.64 11.29 -9.58
N LYS A 111 -7.25 12.44 -10.15
CA LYS A 111 -8.06 13.13 -11.15
C LYS A 111 -8.22 12.28 -12.42
N GLU A 112 -7.17 11.61 -12.87
CA GLU A 112 -7.23 10.67 -14.01
C GLU A 112 -8.22 9.53 -13.75
N TRP A 113 -8.32 9.04 -12.51
CA TRP A 113 -9.10 7.84 -12.18
C TRP A 113 -10.55 8.09 -11.81
N PHE A 114 -10.78 9.11 -10.98
CA PHE A 114 -12.13 9.39 -10.47
C PHE A 114 -12.88 10.38 -11.34
N GLY A 115 -12.19 11.08 -12.25
CA GLY A 115 -12.74 12.26 -12.90
C GLY A 115 -13.07 13.35 -11.86
N ASN A 116 -13.20 14.58 -12.34
CA ASN A 116 -14.13 15.51 -11.71
C ASN A 116 -15.38 15.51 -12.56
#